data_AF-A0AAE0BTY7-F1
#
_entry.id   AF-A0AAE0BTY7-F1
#
_cell.length_a   1.000
_cell.length_b   1.000
_cell.length_c   1.000
_cell.angle_alpha   90.00
_cell.angle_beta   90.00
_cell.angle_gamma   90.00
#
_symmetry.space_group_name_H-M   'P 1'
#
loop_
_entity.id
_entity.type
_entity.pdbx_description
1 polymer ?
#
loop_
_entity_poly.entity_id
_entity_poly.type
_entity_poly.pdbx_seq_one_letter_code
_entity_poly.pdbx_strand_id
1 'polypeptide(L)'
;MDAMFDIIQRMTPDDGVVFDRTKMDKKSLSAVTWLWDILQRHTRVFTYHIEFFKVEGCACIACAGGFIKPPRLPLEVFRELHPFPLPILGDNSADGKQHYKPFEDMWGSHPVEVLPEDLSKMTDEDTPFKAFFNMPYARQVIVCGECNKPRVLYAKTALTSNEKAVVIRATERSTYLCGGALFPEEDHPLQKRVVVRRAITCAAPVESIYYQKKTAAMPPCCCYCGVKGEDLYIDPALHTINKKGGAWKGVLARSQGPNIGASMPSVWG
;
A
#
# COMPACT_ATOMS: atom_id res chain seq x y z
N MET A 1 -6.23 -12.51 -5.08
CA MET A 1 -5.42 -12.19 -6.28
C MET A 1 -5.89 -13.03 -7.47
N ASP A 2 -6.11 -14.35 -7.30
CA ASP A 2 -6.51 -15.23 -8.41
C ASP A 2 -7.79 -14.78 -9.13
N ALA A 3 -8.84 -14.38 -8.43
CA ALA A 3 -10.06 -13.97 -9.10
C ALA A 3 -10.01 -12.62 -9.83
N MET A 4 -9.06 -11.74 -9.49
CA MET A 4 -8.78 -10.56 -10.32
C MET A 4 -8.20 -11.01 -11.66
N PHE A 5 -7.31 -12.02 -11.66
CA PHE A 5 -6.78 -12.61 -12.87
C PHE A 5 -7.79 -13.47 -13.63
N ASP A 6 -8.75 -14.11 -12.96
CA ASP A 6 -9.86 -14.79 -13.61
C ASP A 6 -10.77 -13.80 -14.35
N ILE A 7 -10.97 -12.61 -13.77
CA ILE A 7 -11.68 -11.51 -14.43
C ILE A 7 -10.89 -11.03 -15.66
N ILE A 8 -9.58 -10.84 -15.54
CA ILE A 8 -8.71 -10.47 -16.68
C ILE A 8 -8.74 -11.56 -17.76
N GLN A 9 -8.72 -12.84 -17.40
CA GLN A 9 -8.82 -13.94 -18.36
C GLN A 9 -10.16 -13.94 -19.08
N ARG A 10 -11.27 -13.65 -18.39
CA ARG A 10 -12.60 -13.46 -19.01
C ARG A 10 -12.71 -12.20 -19.87
N MET A 11 -11.80 -11.24 -19.70
CA MET A 11 -11.71 -10.03 -20.52
C MET A 11 -10.86 -10.22 -21.78
N THR A 12 -10.16 -11.36 -21.92
CA THR A 12 -9.36 -11.66 -23.11
C THR A 12 -10.27 -11.70 -24.33
N PRO A 13 -10.08 -10.84 -25.35
CA PRO A 13 -10.79 -10.94 -26.61
C PRO A 13 -10.52 -12.29 -27.29
N ASP A 14 -11.39 -12.72 -28.19
CA ASP A 14 -11.21 -13.95 -28.98
C ASP A 14 -10.07 -13.88 -30.01
N ASP A 15 -9.17 -12.89 -29.88
CA ASP A 15 -7.99 -12.68 -30.74
C ASP A 15 -6.83 -13.66 -30.46
N GLY A 16 -7.01 -14.54 -29.47
CA GLY A 16 -6.03 -15.57 -29.10
C GLY A 16 -4.86 -15.08 -28.26
N VAL A 17 -4.81 -13.79 -27.89
CA VAL A 17 -3.70 -13.22 -27.11
C VAL A 17 -3.97 -13.35 -25.60
N VAL A 18 -3.55 -14.48 -25.03
CA VAL A 18 -3.70 -14.76 -23.60
C VAL A 18 -2.69 -13.98 -22.78
N PHE A 19 -3.17 -13.24 -21.77
CA PHE A 19 -2.31 -12.55 -20.81
C PHE A 19 -1.57 -13.54 -19.90
N ASP A 20 -0.24 -13.53 -19.95
CA ASP A 20 0.63 -14.28 -19.04
C ASP A 20 0.82 -13.51 -17.72
N ARG A 21 0.09 -13.93 -16.68
CA ARG A 21 0.15 -13.34 -15.33
C ARG A 21 1.53 -13.38 -14.67
N THR A 22 2.46 -14.18 -15.18
CA THR A 22 3.85 -14.22 -14.67
C THR A 22 4.72 -13.09 -15.24
N LYS A 23 4.26 -12.42 -16.30
CA LYS A 23 4.98 -11.38 -17.04
C LYS A 23 4.31 -10.02 -16.87
N MET A 24 4.53 -9.45 -15.69
CA MET A 24 3.99 -8.14 -15.28
C MET A 24 4.92 -6.96 -15.59
N ASP A 25 5.93 -7.14 -16.44
CA ASP A 25 6.79 -6.04 -16.88
C ASP A 25 6.12 -5.22 -17.99
N LYS A 26 6.54 -3.95 -18.11
CA LYS A 26 5.97 -2.99 -19.07
C LYS A 26 6.00 -3.51 -20.51
N LYS A 27 7.07 -4.21 -20.92
CA LYS A 27 7.22 -4.71 -22.29
C LYS A 27 6.19 -5.80 -22.55
N SER A 28 6.05 -6.76 -21.65
CA SER A 28 5.06 -7.85 -21.76
C SER A 28 3.62 -7.33 -21.72
N LEU A 29 3.31 -6.37 -20.84
CA LEU A 29 1.98 -5.74 -20.79
C LEU A 29 1.65 -4.94 -22.04
N SER A 30 2.61 -4.20 -22.60
CA SER A 30 2.40 -3.42 -23.82
C SER A 30 2.15 -4.27 -25.07
N ALA A 31 2.53 -5.56 -25.04
CA ALA A 31 2.25 -6.50 -26.11
C ALA A 31 0.79 -7.00 -26.11
N VAL A 32 0.08 -6.89 -24.98
CA VAL A 32 -1.35 -7.22 -24.87
C VAL A 32 -2.16 -5.94 -25.06
N THR A 33 -2.45 -5.61 -26.32
CA THR A 33 -2.98 -4.29 -26.73
C THR A 33 -4.26 -3.89 -26.02
N TRP A 34 -5.23 -4.80 -25.90
CA TRP A 34 -6.51 -4.52 -25.23
C TRP A 34 -6.33 -4.21 -23.73
N LEU A 35 -5.47 -4.96 -23.04
CA LEU A 35 -5.19 -4.79 -21.61
C LEU A 35 -4.40 -3.50 -21.40
N TRP A 36 -3.41 -3.25 -22.25
CA TRP A 36 -2.64 -2.02 -22.24
C TRP A 36 -3.53 -0.78 -22.42
N ASP A 37 -4.47 -0.81 -23.38
CA ASP A 37 -5.40 0.28 -23.62
C ASP A 37 -6.32 0.53 -22.41
N ILE A 38 -6.80 -0.52 -21.73
CA ILE A 38 -7.54 -0.39 -20.46
C ILE A 38 -6.66 0.27 -19.40
N LEU A 39 -5.44 -0.24 -19.20
CA LEU A 39 -4.53 0.28 -18.17
C LEU A 39 -4.19 1.76 -18.43
N GLN A 40 -4.06 2.19 -19.69
CA GLN A 40 -3.76 3.58 -20.01
C GLN A 40 -4.98 4.51 -19.89
N ARG A 41 -6.19 4.05 -20.25
CA ARG A 41 -7.36 4.92 -20.41
C ARG A 41 -8.37 4.84 -19.26
N HIS A 42 -8.38 3.72 -18.52
CA HIS A 42 -9.34 3.42 -17.47
C HIS A 42 -8.69 3.17 -16.12
N THR A 43 -7.37 3.32 -16.03
CA THR A 43 -6.69 3.23 -14.75
C THR A 43 -5.76 4.39 -14.50
N ARG A 44 -5.59 4.71 -13.23
CA ARG A 44 -4.52 5.58 -12.75
C ARG A 44 -3.70 4.76 -11.77
N VAL A 45 -2.41 4.65 -12.08
CA VAL A 45 -1.48 3.87 -11.29
C VAL A 45 -0.70 4.80 -10.39
N PHE A 46 -0.80 4.55 -9.09
CA PHE A 46 0.03 5.16 -8.07
C PHE A 46 0.98 4.10 -7.49
N THR A 47 1.93 4.52 -6.66
CA THR A 47 2.92 3.62 -6.05
C THR A 47 2.29 2.59 -5.13
N TYR A 48 1.18 2.94 -4.45
CA TYR A 48 0.56 2.10 -3.44
C TYR A 48 -0.85 1.60 -3.79
N HIS A 49 -1.50 2.16 -4.80
CA HIS A 49 -2.81 1.69 -5.26
C HIS A 49 -3.03 1.96 -6.75
N ILE A 50 -4.05 1.30 -7.31
CA ILE A 50 -4.50 1.49 -8.67
C ILE A 50 -5.97 1.87 -8.60
N GLU A 51 -6.34 2.96 -9.26
CA GLU A 51 -7.72 3.39 -9.41
C GLU A 51 -8.25 2.95 -10.75
N PHE A 52 -9.49 2.45 -10.77
CA PHE A 52 -10.20 2.12 -12.00
C PHE A 52 -11.36 3.10 -12.16
N PHE A 53 -11.48 3.70 -13.34
CA PHE A 53 -12.53 4.68 -13.62
C PHE A 53 -13.17 4.46 -15.00
N LYS A 54 -14.41 4.92 -15.11
CA LYS A 54 -15.15 4.93 -16.36
C LYS A 54 -14.89 6.24 -17.09
N VAL A 55 -14.82 6.17 -18.41
CA VAL A 55 -14.66 7.34 -19.27
C VAL A 55 -15.87 7.39 -20.20
N GLU A 56 -16.61 8.49 -20.16
CA GLU A 56 -17.75 8.71 -21.05
C GLU A 56 -17.27 8.77 -22.51
N GLY A 57 -17.96 8.06 -23.41
CA GLY A 57 -17.62 8.06 -24.84
C GLY A 57 -16.28 7.41 -25.22
N CYS A 58 -15.68 6.61 -24.33
CA CYS A 58 -14.41 5.95 -24.65
C CYS A 58 -14.56 4.92 -25.78
N ALA A 59 -13.70 5.02 -26.79
CA ALA A 59 -13.68 4.15 -27.96
C ALA A 59 -12.61 3.04 -27.89
N CYS A 60 -12.09 2.70 -26.71
CA CYS A 60 -11.10 1.62 -26.58
C CYS A 60 -11.73 0.25 -26.84
N ILE A 61 -10.91 -0.74 -27.18
CA ILE A 61 -11.34 -2.12 -27.49
C ILE A 61 -12.24 -2.69 -26.39
N ALA A 62 -11.91 -2.41 -25.12
CA ALA A 62 -12.67 -2.90 -23.98
C ALA A 62 -14.04 -2.22 -23.80
N CYS A 63 -14.15 -0.93 -24.11
CA CYS A 63 -15.43 -0.21 -24.09
C CYS A 63 -16.31 -0.61 -25.28
N ALA A 64 -15.72 -0.69 -26.48
CA ALA A 64 -16.42 -1.10 -27.70
C ALA A 64 -16.94 -2.55 -27.60
N GLY A 65 -16.16 -3.44 -26.98
CA GLY A 65 -16.55 -4.82 -26.70
C GLY A 65 -17.55 -5.00 -25.54
N GLY A 66 -18.03 -3.91 -24.92
CA GLY A 66 -19.03 -3.98 -23.85
C GLY A 66 -18.50 -4.47 -22.50
N PHE A 67 -17.18 -4.60 -22.34
CA PHE A 67 -16.55 -5.05 -21.09
C PHE A 67 -16.64 -3.98 -20.00
N ILE A 68 -16.37 -2.73 -20.36
CA ILE A 68 -16.60 -1.58 -19.48
C ILE A 68 -18.01 -1.07 -19.74
N LYS A 69 -18.94 -1.50 -18.89
CA LYS A 69 -20.34 -1.06 -18.97
C LYS A 69 -20.46 0.44 -18.69
N PRO A 70 -21.40 1.14 -19.36
CA PRO A 70 -21.65 2.56 -19.12
C PRO A 70 -21.95 2.85 -17.64
N PRO A 71 -21.78 4.11 -17.20
CA PRO A 71 -22.24 4.53 -15.87
C PRO A 71 -23.69 4.12 -15.64
N ARG A 72 -23.98 3.60 -14.44
CA ARG A 72 -25.36 3.29 -14.02
C ARG A 72 -26.04 4.51 -13.38
N LEU A 73 -25.24 5.50 -13.01
CA LEU A 73 -25.71 6.76 -12.48
C LEU A 73 -26.21 7.65 -13.64
N PRO A 74 -27.15 8.58 -13.37
CA PRO A 74 -27.46 9.64 -14.31
C PRO A 74 -26.18 10.37 -14.74
N LEU A 75 -26.11 10.76 -16.01
CA LEU A 75 -24.87 11.29 -16.59
C LEU A 75 -24.43 12.60 -15.91
N GLU A 76 -25.38 13.42 -15.51
CA GLU A 76 -25.17 14.64 -14.74
C GLU A 76 -24.44 14.35 -13.41
N VAL A 77 -24.92 13.36 -12.64
CA VAL A 77 -24.29 12.94 -11.39
C VAL A 77 -22.93 12.30 -11.64
N PHE A 78 -22.81 11.49 -12.69
CA PHE A 78 -21.55 10.84 -13.02
C PHE A 78 -20.44 11.85 -13.38
N ARG A 79 -20.78 12.94 -14.07
CA ARG A 79 -19.84 14.00 -14.46
C ARG A 79 -19.34 14.83 -13.28
N GLU A 80 -20.08 14.84 -12.17
CA GLU A 80 -19.67 15.48 -10.92
C GLU A 80 -18.76 14.60 -10.06
N LEU A 81 -18.56 13.33 -10.42
CA LEU A 81 -17.64 12.45 -9.69
C LEU A 81 -16.20 12.85 -9.95
N HIS A 82 -15.46 13.09 -8.86
CA HIS A 82 -14.03 13.33 -8.91
C HIS A 82 -13.24 12.06 -8.59
N PRO A 83 -12.01 11.93 -9.11
CA PRO A 83 -11.07 10.93 -8.64
C PRO A 83 -10.90 11.03 -7.12
N PHE A 84 -10.66 9.89 -6.47
CA PHE A 84 -10.42 9.90 -5.04
C PHE A 84 -9.14 10.72 -4.75
N PRO A 85 -9.18 11.70 -3.84
CA PRO A 85 -8.00 12.51 -3.59
C PRO A 85 -6.91 11.70 -2.89
N LEU A 86 -5.65 12.02 -3.19
CA LEU A 86 -4.51 11.46 -2.48
C LEU A 86 -4.32 12.15 -1.13
N PRO A 87 -3.90 11.43 -0.08
CA PRO A 87 -3.53 12.05 1.19
C PRO A 87 -2.34 13.00 1.00
N ILE A 88 -2.54 14.30 1.23
CA ILE A 88 -1.46 15.31 1.23
C ILE A 88 -1.19 15.73 2.67
N LEU A 89 0.08 15.83 3.04
CA LEU A 89 0.46 16.32 4.38
C LEU A 89 0.00 17.77 4.54
N GLY A 90 -0.62 18.06 5.68
CA GLY A 90 -0.95 19.43 6.07
C GLY A 90 0.28 20.24 6.42
N ASP A 91 0.16 21.55 6.28
CA ASP A 91 1.21 22.52 6.59
C ASP A 91 1.30 22.72 8.11
N ASN A 92 1.83 21.71 8.81
CA ASN A 92 2.05 21.64 10.25
C ASN A 92 0.78 21.58 11.14
N SER A 93 0.86 20.72 12.15
CA SER A 93 -0.12 20.67 13.23
C SER A 93 0.39 21.45 14.44
N ALA A 94 -0.53 22.08 15.18
CA ALA A 94 -0.25 22.71 16.47
C ALA A 94 0.31 21.74 17.53
N ASP A 95 0.10 20.43 17.37
CA ASP A 95 0.61 19.38 18.27
C ASP A 95 2.01 18.85 17.90
N GLY A 96 2.67 19.44 16.89
CA GLY A 96 3.98 19.00 16.40
C GLY A 96 3.96 17.68 15.62
N LYS A 97 2.78 17.09 15.34
CA LYS A 97 2.64 15.88 14.52
C LYS A 97 2.27 16.24 13.08
N GLN A 98 2.72 15.44 12.13
CA GLN A 98 2.27 15.58 10.75
C GLN A 98 0.90 14.92 10.60
N HIS A 99 -0.14 15.71 10.31
CA HIS A 99 -1.47 15.22 9.94
C HIS A 99 -1.70 15.43 8.45
N TYR A 100 -2.53 14.59 7.84
CA TYR A 100 -3.00 14.82 6.47
C TYR A 100 -4.03 15.95 6.43
N LYS A 101 -4.13 16.64 5.29
CA LYS A 101 -5.18 17.63 5.03
C LYS A 101 -6.57 16.97 5.16
N PRO A 102 -7.58 17.69 5.68
CA PRO A 102 -8.97 17.22 5.71
C PRO A 102 -9.46 16.78 4.32
N PHE A 103 -10.40 15.82 4.29
CA PHE A 103 -10.90 15.28 3.02
C PHE A 103 -11.61 16.36 2.19
N GLU A 104 -12.34 17.25 2.84
CA GLU A 104 -13.12 18.33 2.24
C GLU A 104 -12.21 19.30 1.47
N ASP A 105 -11.02 19.58 2.00
CA ASP A 105 -10.00 20.43 1.37
C ASP A 105 -9.36 19.75 0.15
N MET A 106 -9.42 18.43 0.12
CA MET A 106 -8.79 17.60 -0.89
C MET A 106 -9.75 17.18 -2.01
N TRP A 107 -11.06 17.18 -1.75
CA TRP A 107 -12.08 16.76 -2.71
C TRP A 107 -12.08 17.64 -3.96
N GLY A 108 -12.11 17.02 -5.14
CA GLY A 108 -12.05 17.72 -6.44
C GLY A 108 -10.65 18.15 -6.90
N SER A 109 -9.62 18.00 -6.05
CA SER A 109 -8.24 18.23 -6.47
C SER A 109 -7.75 17.17 -7.46
N HIS A 110 -6.81 17.55 -8.34
CA HIS A 110 -6.08 16.58 -9.15
C HIS A 110 -5.04 15.88 -8.27
N PRO A 111 -5.13 14.55 -8.08
CA PRO A 111 -4.21 13.86 -7.18
C PRO A 111 -2.82 13.78 -7.81
N VAL A 112 -1.84 14.40 -7.16
CA VAL A 112 -0.42 14.30 -7.50
C VAL A 112 0.26 13.46 -6.44
N GLU A 113 0.84 12.33 -6.85
CA GLU A 113 1.60 11.48 -5.93
C GLU A 113 2.94 12.13 -5.61
N VAL A 114 3.11 12.48 -4.34
CA VAL A 114 4.41 12.91 -3.80
C VAL A 114 5.07 11.68 -3.23
N LEU A 115 6.06 11.16 -3.96
CA LEU A 115 6.86 10.07 -3.45
C LEU A 115 7.72 10.55 -2.27
N PRO A 116 7.88 9.74 -1.22
CA PRO A 116 8.92 9.95 -0.24
C PRO A 116 10.24 10.25 -0.94
N GLU A 117 10.93 11.32 -0.55
CA GLU A 117 12.26 11.63 -1.08
C GLU A 117 13.16 10.40 -0.98
N ASP A 118 13.86 10.10 -2.08
CA ASP A 118 14.80 8.99 -2.11
C ASP A 118 15.91 9.27 -1.09
N LEU A 119 16.06 8.37 -0.12
CA LEU A 119 17.07 8.45 0.92
C LEU A 119 18.44 8.07 0.36
N SER A 120 18.91 8.84 -0.63
CA SER A 120 20.15 8.62 -1.35
C SER A 120 21.37 9.09 -0.57
N LYS A 121 21.18 9.94 0.45
CA LYS A 121 22.24 10.35 1.37
C LYS A 121 22.84 9.12 2.08
N MET A 122 24.15 9.13 2.23
CA MET A 122 24.94 8.07 2.86
C MET A 122 25.97 8.70 3.79
N THR A 123 26.22 8.04 4.92
CA THR A 123 27.40 8.34 5.75
C THR A 123 28.54 7.40 5.38
N ASP A 124 29.72 7.62 5.97
CA ASP A 124 30.87 6.73 5.78
C ASP A 124 30.57 5.30 6.27
N GLU A 125 29.78 5.15 7.34
CA GLU A 125 29.37 3.84 7.86
C GLU A 125 28.34 3.12 6.99
N ASP A 126 27.57 3.87 6.19
CA ASP A 126 26.63 3.31 5.22
C ASP A 126 27.34 2.79 3.96
N THR A 127 28.49 3.36 3.61
CA THR A 127 29.21 3.10 2.36
C THR A 127 29.51 1.62 2.12
N PRO A 128 30.01 0.84 3.11
CA PRO A 128 30.25 -0.60 2.95
C PRO A 128 28.98 -1.41 2.64
N PHE A 129 27.81 -0.89 3.01
CA PHE A 129 26.52 -1.57 2.89
C PHE A 129 25.62 -0.98 1.81
N LYS A 130 26.12 -0.05 0.99
CA LYS A 130 25.35 0.59 -0.09
C LYS A 130 24.56 -0.39 -0.95
N ALA A 131 25.20 -1.48 -1.36
CA ALA A 131 24.59 -2.50 -2.19
C ALA A 131 23.46 -3.28 -1.48
N PHE A 132 23.34 -3.16 -0.15
CA PHE A 132 22.31 -3.83 0.64
C PHE A 132 21.04 -3.00 0.80
N PHE A 133 21.06 -1.69 0.55
CA PHE A 133 19.87 -0.84 0.73
C PHE A 133 18.86 -0.97 -0.42
N ASN A 134 18.37 -2.18 -0.64
CA ASN A 134 17.34 -2.53 -1.60
C ASN A 134 16.50 -3.73 -1.14
N MET A 135 15.41 -3.96 -1.87
CA MET A 135 14.38 -4.94 -1.55
C MET A 135 14.89 -6.37 -1.29
N PRO A 136 15.75 -6.96 -2.15
CA PRO A 136 16.34 -8.29 -1.94
C PRO A 136 17.04 -8.50 -0.59
N TYR A 137 17.53 -7.45 0.05
CA TYR A 137 18.27 -7.52 1.32
C TYR A 137 17.49 -7.02 2.52
N ALA A 138 16.29 -6.47 2.33
CA ALA A 138 15.42 -6.10 3.44
C ALA A 138 14.99 -7.36 4.22
N ARG A 139 15.12 -7.36 5.55
CA ARG A 139 14.86 -8.54 6.42
C ARG A 139 13.85 -8.31 7.51
N GLN A 140 13.90 -7.19 8.21
CA GLN A 140 12.96 -6.84 9.27
C GLN A 140 12.71 -5.33 9.30
N VAL A 141 11.90 -4.88 10.25
CA VAL A 141 11.61 -3.47 10.51
C VAL A 141 11.81 -3.22 11.99
N ILE A 142 12.38 -2.07 12.32
CA ILE A 142 12.51 -1.55 13.68
C ILE A 142 11.83 -0.18 13.76
N VAL A 143 11.25 0.16 14.90
CA VAL A 143 10.55 1.45 15.10
C VAL A 143 11.46 2.39 15.87
N CYS A 144 11.64 3.62 15.36
CA CYS A 144 12.34 4.67 16.09
C CYS A 144 11.53 5.08 17.32
N GLY A 145 12.12 5.08 18.52
CA GLY A 145 11.41 5.47 19.73
C GLY A 145 11.15 6.96 19.89
N GLU A 146 11.77 7.82 19.08
CA GLU A 146 11.51 9.27 19.09
C GLU A 146 10.38 9.64 18.12
N CYS A 147 10.53 9.30 16.83
CA CYS A 147 9.57 9.71 15.81
C CYS A 147 8.53 8.63 15.44
N ASN A 148 8.62 7.43 16.01
CA ASN A 148 7.76 6.28 15.72
C ASN A 148 7.73 5.83 14.25
N LYS A 149 8.64 6.34 13.39
CA LYS A 149 8.74 5.89 12.00
C LYS A 149 9.43 4.52 11.92
N PRO A 150 8.92 3.59 11.10
CA PRO A 150 9.58 2.32 10.83
C PRO A 150 10.84 2.53 9.98
N ARG A 151 11.93 1.85 10.35
CA ARG A 151 13.22 1.78 9.65
C ARG A 151 13.52 0.34 9.24
N VAL A 152 14.11 0.16 8.07
CA VAL A 152 14.33 -1.17 7.49
C VAL A 152 15.65 -1.73 7.97
N LEU A 153 15.61 -3.00 8.39
CA LEU A 153 16.79 -3.80 8.72
C LEU A 153 17.22 -4.60 7.49
N TYR A 154 18.47 -4.45 7.08
CA TYR A 154 19.05 -5.10 5.91
C TYR A 154 20.06 -6.17 6.32
N ALA A 155 20.09 -7.28 5.58
CA ALA A 155 21.15 -8.29 5.67
C ALA A 155 21.30 -9.03 4.35
N LYS A 156 22.54 -9.43 4.03
CA LYS A 156 22.85 -10.15 2.79
C LYS A 156 22.04 -11.45 2.64
N THR A 157 21.93 -12.23 3.71
CA THR A 157 21.17 -13.49 3.76
C THR A 157 19.96 -13.39 4.69
N ALA A 158 19.04 -14.35 4.61
CA ALA A 158 17.92 -14.44 5.55
C ALA A 158 18.43 -14.65 6.98
N LEU A 159 17.79 -13.99 7.95
CA LEU A 159 18.12 -14.16 9.37
C LEU A 159 17.60 -15.51 9.87
N THR A 160 18.44 -16.22 10.62
CA THR A 160 18.02 -17.42 11.35
C THR A 160 17.08 -17.06 12.50
N SER A 161 16.33 -18.03 13.04
CA SER A 161 15.45 -17.80 14.20
C SER A 161 16.18 -17.21 15.40
N ASN A 162 17.43 -17.65 15.64
CA ASN A 162 18.26 -17.13 16.72
C ASN A 162 18.67 -15.67 16.47
N GLU A 163 19.06 -15.33 15.23
CA GLU A 163 19.43 -13.96 14.87
C GLU A 163 18.23 -13.00 14.99
N LYS A 164 17.04 -13.44 14.58
CA LYS A 164 15.80 -12.68 14.80
C LYS A 164 15.55 -12.43 16.29
N ALA A 165 15.73 -13.44 17.13
CA ALA A 165 15.56 -13.29 18.57
C ALA A 165 16.60 -12.33 19.19
N VAL A 166 17.84 -12.32 18.68
CA VAL A 166 18.87 -11.36 19.09
C VAL A 166 18.48 -9.94 18.70
N VAL A 167 18.01 -9.72 17.48
CA VAL A 167 17.53 -8.40 17.01
C VAL A 167 16.35 -7.90 17.84
N ILE A 168 15.39 -8.77 18.17
CA ILE A 168 14.25 -8.43 19.05
C ILE A 168 14.76 -8.01 20.42
N ARG A 169 15.63 -8.81 21.05
CA ARG A 169 16.21 -8.46 22.36
C ARG A 169 17.01 -7.16 22.34
N ALA A 170 17.74 -6.87 21.27
CA ALA A 170 18.45 -5.59 21.14
C ALA A 170 17.48 -4.40 21.10
N THR A 171 16.34 -4.58 20.42
CA THR A 171 15.27 -3.57 20.36
C THR A 171 14.55 -3.39 21.70
N GLU A 172 14.42 -4.46 22.50
CA GLU A 172 13.81 -4.41 23.83
C GLU A 172 14.73 -3.79 24.89
N ARG A 173 16.04 -4.06 24.80
CA ARG A 173 17.04 -3.56 25.75
C ARG A 173 17.32 -2.06 25.59
N SER A 174 17.22 -1.55 24.37
CA SER A 174 17.54 -0.17 24.05
C SER A 174 16.60 0.37 23.00
N THR A 175 16.08 1.57 23.26
CA THR A 175 15.25 2.29 22.31
C THR A 175 16.08 2.70 21.10
N TYR A 176 15.75 2.14 19.94
CA TYR A 176 16.38 2.53 18.68
C TYR A 176 16.00 3.95 18.29
N LEU A 177 16.98 4.73 17.82
CA LEU A 177 16.80 6.08 17.27
C LEU A 177 17.25 6.12 15.81
N CYS A 178 16.61 6.97 15.00
CA CYS A 178 16.96 7.11 13.57
C CYS A 178 18.45 7.42 13.41
N GLY A 179 19.12 6.69 12.51
CA GLY A 179 20.56 6.82 12.26
C GLY A 179 21.43 6.17 13.32
N GLY A 180 20.86 5.74 14.45
CA GLY A 180 21.53 5.00 15.52
C GLY A 180 21.94 3.59 15.13
N ALA A 181 22.83 2.99 15.93
CA ALA A 181 23.33 1.65 15.66
C ALA A 181 22.34 0.68 16.27
N LEU A 182 22.09 -0.46 15.61
CA LEU A 182 21.18 -1.46 16.16
C LEU A 182 21.75 -2.11 17.42
N PHE A 183 23.07 -2.33 17.43
CA PHE A 183 23.80 -2.88 18.56
C PHE A 183 24.73 -1.79 19.10
N PRO A 184 24.62 -1.42 20.39
CA PRO A 184 25.48 -0.41 20.99
C PRO A 184 26.90 -0.91 21.26
N GLU A 185 27.10 -2.22 21.34
CA GLU A 185 28.41 -2.86 21.52
C GLU A 185 29.15 -2.93 20.18
N GLU A 186 30.38 -2.40 20.12
CA GLU A 186 31.19 -2.30 18.88
C GLU A 186 31.66 -3.64 18.28
N ASP A 187 31.62 -4.72 19.08
CA ASP A 187 32.06 -6.06 18.67
C ASP A 187 30.90 -7.06 18.57
N HIS A 188 29.65 -6.58 18.53
CA HIS A 188 28.52 -7.50 18.49
C HIS A 188 28.56 -8.35 17.19
N PRO A 189 28.46 -9.70 17.28
CA PRO A 189 28.64 -10.59 16.11
C PRO A 189 27.72 -10.30 14.92
N LEU A 190 26.58 -9.66 15.16
CA LEU A 190 25.62 -9.29 14.12
C LEU A 190 25.79 -7.87 13.56
N GLN A 191 26.67 -7.04 14.09
CA GLN A 191 26.77 -5.62 13.71
C GLN A 191 27.19 -5.40 12.25
N LYS A 192 28.04 -6.30 11.71
CA LYS A 192 28.43 -6.29 10.28
C LYS A 192 27.49 -7.08 9.38
N ARG A 193 26.51 -7.77 9.97
CA ARG A 193 25.60 -8.69 9.28
C ARG A 193 24.19 -8.12 9.13
N VAL A 194 23.70 -7.43 10.16
CA VAL A 194 22.38 -6.79 10.22
C VAL A 194 22.59 -5.30 10.39
N VAL A 195 22.20 -4.54 9.38
CA VAL A 195 22.48 -3.11 9.32
C VAL A 195 21.20 -2.31 9.13
N VAL A 196 21.17 -1.12 9.73
CA VAL A 196 20.20 -0.06 9.48
C VAL A 196 20.91 1.07 8.76
N ARG A 197 20.19 1.83 7.95
CA ARG A 197 20.75 3.04 7.34
C ARG A 197 21.10 4.06 8.43
N ARG A 198 22.32 4.60 8.37
CA ARG A 198 22.89 5.56 9.31
C ARG A 198 22.59 7.01 8.91
N ALA A 199 22.57 7.29 7.62
CA ALA A 199 22.17 8.56 7.01
C ALA A 199 20.65 8.80 7.03
N ILE A 200 20.00 8.56 8.17
CA ILE A 200 18.55 8.73 8.31
C ILE A 200 18.23 9.43 9.62
N THR A 201 17.36 10.44 9.57
CA THR A 201 16.98 11.23 10.73
C THR A 201 15.49 11.06 11.03
N CYS A 202 15.03 11.58 12.16
CA CYS A 202 13.60 11.60 12.49
C CYS A 202 12.77 12.43 11.49
N ALA A 203 13.36 13.45 10.86
CA ALA A 203 12.73 14.25 9.82
C ALA A 203 12.59 13.48 8.50
N ALA A 204 13.52 12.57 8.19
CA ALA A 204 13.50 11.78 6.97
C ALA A 204 12.19 10.97 6.82
N PRO A 205 11.64 10.86 5.60
CA PRO A 205 10.46 10.04 5.36
C PRO A 205 10.74 8.56 5.62
N VAL A 206 9.69 7.73 5.64
CA VAL A 206 9.82 6.28 5.72
C VAL A 206 10.47 5.76 4.42
N GLU A 207 11.41 4.82 4.54
CA GLU A 207 12.09 4.23 3.39
C GLU A 207 11.09 3.59 2.43
N SER A 208 11.16 3.90 1.13
CA SER A 208 10.28 3.32 0.11
C SER A 208 10.27 1.78 0.13
N ILE A 209 11.42 1.18 0.44
CA ILE A 209 11.64 -0.27 0.62
C ILE A 209 10.73 -0.88 1.69
N TYR A 210 10.36 -0.12 2.73
CA TYR A 210 9.43 -0.58 3.77
C TYR A 210 8.09 -1.02 3.14
N TYR A 211 7.55 -0.21 2.23
CA TYR A 211 6.24 -0.43 1.61
C TYR A 211 6.27 -1.51 0.53
N GLN A 212 7.41 -1.69 -0.15
CA GLN A 212 7.57 -2.72 -1.18
C GLN A 212 7.66 -4.13 -0.57
N LYS A 213 7.95 -4.23 0.73
CA LYS A 213 8.23 -5.49 1.39
C LYS A 213 6.97 -6.17 1.92
N LYS A 214 6.62 -7.30 1.30
CA LYS A 214 5.51 -8.20 1.71
C LYS A 214 5.52 -8.66 3.17
N THR A 215 6.63 -8.52 3.90
CA THR A 215 6.75 -8.95 5.31
C THR A 215 6.36 -7.87 6.32
N ALA A 216 6.22 -6.61 5.91
CA ALA A 216 5.39 -5.68 6.65
C ALA A 216 3.95 -6.09 6.37
N ALA A 217 3.48 -7.13 7.05
CA ALA A 217 2.07 -7.50 7.02
C ALA A 217 1.31 -6.36 7.68
N MET A 218 0.99 -5.33 6.89
CA MET A 218 0.09 -4.28 7.31
C MET A 218 -1.20 -4.99 7.71
N PRO A 219 -1.64 -4.85 8.98
CA PRO A 219 -2.88 -5.47 9.39
C PRO A 219 -4.00 -4.98 8.47
N PRO A 220 -4.93 -5.84 8.06
CA PRO A 220 -6.08 -5.40 7.29
C PRO A 220 -6.77 -4.28 8.08
N CYS A 221 -7.04 -3.17 7.41
CA CYS A 221 -7.78 -2.05 7.95
C CYS A 221 -9.07 -1.83 7.16
N CYS A 222 -10.10 -1.34 7.84
CA CYS A 222 -11.31 -0.89 7.17
C CYS A 222 -10.98 0.32 6.27
N CYS A 223 -11.35 0.28 5.00
CA CYS A 223 -11.11 1.39 4.07
C CYS A 223 -11.94 2.65 4.38
N TYR A 224 -12.97 2.55 5.21
CA TYR A 224 -13.80 3.68 5.63
C TYR A 224 -13.35 4.32 6.95
N CYS A 225 -12.95 3.54 7.95
CA CYS A 225 -12.64 4.07 9.28
C CYS A 225 -11.22 3.77 9.78
N GLY A 226 -10.40 3.07 9.00
CA GLY A 226 -9.00 2.78 9.35
C GLY A 226 -8.79 1.80 10.51
N VAL A 227 -9.86 1.25 11.10
CA VAL A 227 -9.79 0.29 12.22
C VAL A 227 -9.07 -0.97 11.78
N LYS A 228 -8.09 -1.41 12.58
CA LYS A 228 -7.22 -2.56 12.31
C LYS A 228 -7.81 -3.85 12.91
N GLY A 229 -7.77 -4.93 12.14
CA GLY A 229 -7.63 -6.32 12.63
C GLY A 229 -8.73 -6.92 13.52
N GLU A 230 -8.89 -6.45 14.75
CA GLU A 230 -9.60 -7.18 15.82
C GLU A 230 -11.12 -7.00 15.78
N ASP A 231 -11.61 -5.90 15.21
CA ASP A 231 -13.06 -5.57 15.13
C ASP A 231 -13.67 -5.77 13.72
N LEU A 232 -12.95 -6.44 12.82
CA LEU A 232 -13.44 -6.68 11.45
C LEU A 232 -14.32 -7.94 11.44
N TYR A 233 -15.64 -7.78 11.39
CA TYR A 233 -16.58 -8.89 11.19
C TYR A 233 -16.28 -9.62 9.86
N ILE A 234 -15.99 -10.92 9.96
CA ILE A 234 -15.80 -11.81 8.81
C ILE A 234 -17.10 -12.57 8.60
N ASP A 235 -17.76 -12.38 7.46
CA ASP A 235 -18.97 -13.15 7.11
C ASP A 235 -18.66 -14.67 7.04
N PRO A 236 -19.34 -15.52 7.83
CA PRO A 236 -19.16 -16.97 7.81
C PRO A 236 -19.35 -17.60 6.42
N ALA A 237 -20.17 -17.04 5.54
CA ALA A 237 -20.38 -17.53 4.18
C ALA A 237 -19.12 -17.40 3.30
N LEU A 238 -18.26 -16.42 3.58
CA LEU A 238 -16.96 -16.26 2.92
C LEU A 238 -15.92 -17.30 3.41
N HIS A 239 -16.15 -17.93 4.56
CA HIS A 239 -15.23 -18.93 5.11
C HIS A 239 -15.29 -20.27 4.34
N THR A 240 -16.43 -20.61 3.76
CA THR A 240 -16.63 -21.88 3.02
C THR A 240 -15.94 -21.90 1.65
N ILE A 241 -15.71 -20.72 1.05
CA ILE A 241 -14.96 -20.55 -0.20
C ILE A 241 -13.44 -20.76 0.03
N ASN A 242 -12.97 -20.58 1.26
CA ASN A 242 -11.56 -20.62 1.65
C ASN A 242 -10.93 -22.03 1.64
N LYS A 243 -11.73 -23.11 1.55
CA LYS A 243 -11.23 -24.50 1.50
C LYS A 243 -10.91 -25.02 0.10
N LYS A 244 -11.30 -24.31 -0.96
CA LYS A 244 -11.01 -24.69 -2.35
C LYS A 244 -10.24 -23.56 -3.05
N GLY A 245 -9.00 -23.36 -2.64
CA GLY A 245 -7.94 -22.71 -3.42
C GLY A 245 -8.22 -21.29 -3.92
N GLY A 246 -7.78 -20.28 -3.18
CA GLY A 246 -7.64 -18.93 -3.73
C GLY A 246 -7.64 -17.86 -2.64
N ALA A 247 -6.45 -17.36 -2.30
CA ALA A 247 -6.30 -16.27 -1.34
C ALA A 247 -6.99 -15.00 -1.86
N TRP A 248 -8.17 -14.71 -1.32
CA TRP A 248 -8.85 -13.43 -1.43
C TRP A 248 -8.52 -12.54 -0.22
N LYS A 249 -8.16 -11.28 -0.51
CA LYS A 249 -8.05 -10.16 0.43
C LYS A 249 -8.95 -9.04 -0.12
N GLY A 250 -9.96 -8.63 0.65
CA GLY A 250 -10.93 -7.54 0.36
C GLY A 250 -12.17 -8.04 -0.40
N VAL A 251 -13.41 -7.87 0.07
CA VAL A 251 -14.08 -6.66 0.59
C VAL A 251 -14.72 -6.95 1.94
N LEU A 252 -14.53 -6.06 2.93
CA LEU A 252 -15.17 -6.13 4.25
C LEU A 252 -16.24 -5.04 4.34
N ALA A 253 -17.50 -5.42 4.43
CA ALA A 253 -18.62 -4.53 4.74
C ALA A 253 -19.16 -4.88 6.13
N ARG A 254 -19.70 -3.86 6.82
CA ARG A 254 -20.34 -3.99 8.15
C ARG A 254 -21.52 -4.97 8.05
N SER A 255 -21.59 -5.99 8.90
CA SER A 255 -22.85 -6.68 9.16
C SER A 255 -23.77 -5.73 9.90
N GLN A 256 -25.02 -5.68 9.47
CA GLN A 256 -26.06 -4.92 10.17
C GLN A 256 -26.21 -5.43 11.61
N GLY A 257 -26.27 -4.51 12.56
CA GLY A 257 -26.89 -4.71 13.86
C GLY A 257 -26.61 -3.58 14.86
N PRO A 258 -27.52 -3.27 15.81
CA PRO A 258 -28.94 -3.60 15.89
C PRO A 258 -29.82 -2.42 15.46
N ASN A 259 -31.10 -2.71 15.21
CA ASN A 259 -32.19 -1.74 15.15
C ASN A 259 -32.15 -0.85 16.40
N ILE A 260 -31.69 0.39 16.27
CA ILE A 260 -32.02 1.45 17.23
C ILE A 260 -33.22 2.14 16.61
N GLY A 261 -34.38 1.92 17.21
CA GLY A 261 -35.65 2.46 16.75
C GLY A 261 -35.60 3.97 16.55
N ALA A 262 -36.43 4.40 15.59
CA ALA A 262 -36.95 5.73 15.40
C ALA A 262 -36.71 6.73 16.56
N SER A 263 -36.02 7.81 16.25
CA SER A 263 -36.58 9.16 16.47
C SER A 263 -35.87 10.16 15.56
N MET A 264 -36.57 10.61 14.53
CA MET A 264 -36.38 11.98 14.06
C MET A 264 -36.76 12.91 15.21
N PRO A 265 -36.06 14.03 15.35
CA PRO A 265 -36.75 15.30 15.43
C PRO A 265 -36.47 16.05 14.13
N SER A 266 -37.52 16.17 13.32
CA SER A 266 -37.72 17.40 12.59
C SER A 266 -37.76 18.55 13.60
N VAL A 267 -37.20 19.71 13.26
CA VAL A 267 -37.92 20.99 13.16
C VAL A 267 -37.04 22.22 13.43
N TRP A 268 -36.77 22.95 12.34
CA TRP A 268 -36.63 24.41 12.15
C TRP A 268 -35.49 25.17 12.87
N GLY A 269 -34.85 26.17 12.24
CA GLY A 269 -35.26 26.93 11.04
C GLY A 269 -34.12 27.44 10.17
#